data_AF-J1K2I0-F1
#
_entry.id   AF-J1K2I0-F1
#
_cell.length_a   1.000
_cell.length_b   1.000
_cell.length_c   1.000
_cell.angle_alpha   90.00
_cell.angle_beta   90.00
_cell.angle_gamma   90.00
#
_symmetry.space_group_name_H-M   'P 1'
#
loop_
_entity.id
_entity.type
_entity.pdbx_description
1 polymer ?
#
loop_
_entity_poly.entity_id
_entity_poly.type
_entity_poly.pdbx_seq_one_letter_code
_entity_poly.pdbx_strand_id
1 'polypeptide(L)'
;MAQGLRIWDEHGNLTVDSDFRMSRTLGQIYINQINDGIINVPQFNQGTPWFYAVVDWSNIFYDNSASDRQENTITISSDNYNIQWIWYHPRLDKRGYYRAAWVIYGVY
;
A
#
# COMPACT_ATOMS: atom_id res chain seq x y z
N MET A 1 8.04 17.06 -17.21
CA MET A 1 7.27 16.70 -18.42
C MET A 1 7.55 15.23 -18.70
N ALA A 2 6.54 14.36 -18.60
CA ALA A 2 6.71 12.93 -18.84
C ALA A 2 6.90 12.70 -20.36
N GLN A 3 8.10 12.27 -20.74
CA GLN A 3 8.42 11.94 -22.12
C GLN A 3 7.82 10.56 -22.40
N GLY A 4 6.83 10.50 -23.29
CA GLY A 4 6.16 9.25 -23.64
C GLY A 4 7.13 8.21 -24.19
N LEU A 5 6.89 6.95 -23.82
CA LEU A 5 7.66 5.78 -24.26
C LEU A 5 7.62 5.63 -25.79
N ARG A 6 8.72 5.96 -26.47
CA ARG A 6 8.99 5.54 -27.85
C ARG A 6 10.48 5.26 -27.97
N ILE A 7 10.84 3.99 -28.00
CA ILE A 7 12.20 3.54 -28.28
C ILE A 7 12.14 2.82 -29.63
N TRP A 8 12.55 3.54 -30.68
CA TRP A 8 12.79 2.92 -31.97
C TRP A 8 14.15 2.24 -31.92
N ASP A 9 14.26 1.01 -32.42
CA ASP A 9 15.58 0.38 -32.60
C ASP A 9 16.30 0.96 -33.84
N GLU A 10 17.56 0.59 -34.05
CA GLU A 10 18.37 1.04 -35.20
C GLU A 10 17.79 0.63 -36.57
N HIS A 11 16.78 -0.25 -36.58
CA HIS A 11 16.10 -0.76 -37.76
C HIS A 11 14.72 -0.12 -37.97
N GLY A 12 14.33 0.84 -37.13
CA GLY A 12 13.03 1.50 -37.21
C GLY A 12 11.87 0.62 -36.71
N ASN A 13 12.14 -0.42 -35.94
CA ASN A 13 11.11 -1.16 -35.22
C ASN A 13 10.73 -0.42 -33.94
N LEU A 14 9.44 -0.35 -33.67
CA LEU A 14 8.92 0.16 -32.41
C LEU A 14 9.09 -0.90 -31.34
N THR A 15 10.01 -0.68 -30.40
CA THR A 15 10.12 -1.51 -29.20
C THR A 15 9.33 -0.83 -28.08
N VAL A 16 8.22 -1.45 -27.68
CA VAL A 16 7.45 -1.01 -26.52
C VAL A 16 8.14 -1.60 -25.29
N ASP A 17 8.83 -0.75 -24.51
CA ASP A 17 9.36 -1.13 -23.20
C ASP A 17 8.17 -1.27 -22.23
N SER A 18 7.63 -2.49 -22.11
CA SER A 18 6.53 -2.80 -21.21
C SER A 18 6.96 -2.97 -19.75
N ASP A 19 8.27 -3.04 -19.48
CA ASP A 19 8.71 -3.85 -18.34
C ASP A 19 9.10 -3.07 -17.09
N PHE A 20 9.50 -1.80 -17.14
CA PHE A 20 10.07 -1.16 -15.94
C PHE A 20 9.73 0.31 -15.69
N ARG A 21 8.90 0.95 -16.53
CA ARG A 21 8.79 2.42 -16.51
C ARG A 21 7.37 2.96 -16.42
N MET A 22 6.38 2.09 -16.27
CA MET A 22 4.98 2.50 -16.18
C MET A 22 4.41 2.21 -14.80
N SER A 23 3.83 3.25 -14.21
CA SER A 23 3.06 3.14 -12.99
C SER A 23 1.98 2.07 -13.15
N ARG A 24 1.98 1.08 -12.28
CA ARG A 24 1.02 -0.03 -12.32
C ARG A 24 0.56 -0.43 -10.94
N THR A 25 -0.69 -0.89 -10.88
CA THR A 25 -1.22 -1.58 -9.70
C THR A 25 -0.69 -3.01 -9.71
N LEU A 26 -0.13 -3.44 -8.58
CA LEU A 26 0.41 -4.79 -8.41
C LEU A 26 -0.58 -5.72 -7.72
N GLY A 27 -1.40 -5.20 -6.82
CA GLY A 27 -2.40 -6.02 -6.14
C GLY A 27 -3.22 -5.25 -5.11
N GLN A 28 -4.07 -6.01 -4.43
CA GLN A 28 -4.88 -5.53 -3.31
C GLN A 28 -4.81 -6.54 -2.15
N ILE A 29 -4.80 -6.03 -0.93
CA ILE A 29 -4.88 -6.80 0.31
C ILE A 29 -6.20 -6.45 0.98
N TYR A 30 -6.99 -7.48 1.31
CA TYR A 30 -8.15 -7.31 2.15
C TYR A 30 -7.77 -7.64 3.60
N ILE A 31 -7.75 -6.64 4.48
CA ILE A 31 -7.36 -6.84 5.87
C ILE A 31 -8.61 -6.99 6.74
N ASN A 32 -9.15 -8.22 6.73
CA ASN A 32 -10.42 -8.57 7.37
C ASN A 32 -10.28 -9.06 8.81
N GLN A 33 -9.09 -9.45 9.24
CA GLN A 33 -8.80 -10.01 10.55
C GLN A 33 -7.95 -9.05 11.39
N ILE A 34 -8.14 -9.09 12.71
CA ILE A 34 -7.46 -8.25 13.71
C ILE A 34 -6.07 -8.83 14.04
N ASN A 35 -5.29 -9.15 13.00
CA ASN A 35 -3.98 -9.77 13.15
C ASN A 35 -2.95 -8.98 12.38
N ASP A 36 -1.80 -8.74 13.02
CA ASP A 36 -0.62 -8.21 12.37
C ASP A 36 -0.28 -9.07 11.16
N GLY A 37 0.33 -8.45 10.17
CA GLY A 37 0.68 -9.19 8.97
C GLY A 37 1.72 -8.50 8.13
N ILE A 38 2.30 -9.32 7.28
CA ILE A 38 3.34 -8.96 6.36
C ILE A 38 3.10 -9.71 5.07
N ILE A 39 3.23 -9.02 3.94
CA ILE A 39 3.31 -9.65 2.63
C ILE A 39 4.60 -9.26 1.95
N ASN A 40 5.19 -10.22 1.23
CA ASN A 40 6.34 -9.99 0.37
C ASN A 40 5.83 -9.62 -1.04
N VAL A 41 6.36 -8.54 -1.60
CA VAL A 41 6.05 -7.95 -2.91
C VAL A 41 7.37 -7.72 -3.65
N PRO A 42 7.99 -8.77 -4.22
CA PRO A 42 9.27 -8.67 -4.94
C PRO A 42 9.28 -7.61 -6.05
N GLN A 43 8.12 -7.32 -6.64
CA GLN A 43 7.92 -6.33 -7.70
C GLN A 43 8.21 -4.89 -7.24
N PHE A 44 8.37 -4.64 -5.94
CA PHE A 44 8.88 -3.35 -5.44
C PHE A 44 10.33 -3.08 -5.85
N ASN A 45 11.09 -4.07 -6.31
CA ASN A 45 12.39 -3.83 -6.95
C ASN A 45 12.28 -3.19 -8.35
N GLN A 46 11.06 -3.06 -8.90
CA GLN A 46 10.82 -2.62 -10.26
C GLN A 46 10.50 -1.12 -10.38
N GLY A 47 10.39 -0.41 -9.25
CA GLY A 47 10.01 1.00 -9.27
C GLY A 47 9.85 1.58 -7.86
N THR A 48 9.25 2.77 -7.76
CA THR A 48 8.98 3.37 -6.44
C THR A 48 7.65 2.83 -5.91
N PRO A 49 7.62 2.15 -4.75
CA PRO A 49 6.37 1.61 -4.21
C PRO A 49 5.37 2.72 -3.87
N TRP A 50 4.09 2.45 -4.10
CA TRP A 50 2.98 3.28 -3.62
C TRP A 50 1.86 2.41 -3.07
N PHE A 51 1.04 3.01 -2.20
CA PHE A 51 -0.19 2.39 -1.75
C PHE A 51 -1.30 3.40 -1.49
N TYR A 52 -2.51 2.88 -1.48
CA TYR A 52 -3.72 3.56 -1.08
C TYR A 52 -4.50 2.66 -0.14
N ALA A 53 -4.80 3.17 1.05
CA ALA A 53 -5.58 2.46 2.06
C ALA A 53 -7.01 3.00 2.09
N VAL A 54 -7.99 2.11 1.87
CA VAL A 54 -9.41 2.42 2.02
C VAL A 54 -9.81 2.13 3.45
N VAL A 55 -10.25 3.16 4.15
CA VAL A 55 -10.78 3.05 5.51
C VAL A 55 -12.20 2.49 5.46
N ASP A 56 -12.50 1.52 6.32
CA ASP A 56 -13.86 1.05 6.55
C ASP A 56 -14.56 1.94 7.58
N TRP A 57 -15.44 2.81 7.09
CA TRP A 57 -16.16 3.78 7.90
C TRP A 57 -17.29 3.17 8.74
N SER A 58 -17.65 1.89 8.52
CA SER A 58 -18.72 1.23 9.28
C SER A 58 -18.33 0.91 10.73
N ASN A 59 -17.05 1.03 11.07
CA ASN A 59 -16.49 0.71 12.39
C ASN A 59 -15.92 1.94 13.13
N ILE A 60 -16.48 3.14 12.86
CA ILE A 60 -16.03 4.37 13.51
C ILE A 60 -16.77 4.57 14.83
N PHE A 61 -16.00 4.53 15.91
CA PHE A 61 -16.49 4.92 17.23
C PHE A 61 -15.76 6.17 17.71
N TYR A 62 -16.53 7.13 18.21
CA TYR A 62 -16.03 8.40 18.71
C TYR A 62 -15.36 8.21 20.08
N ASP A 63 -14.03 8.19 20.11
CA ASP A 63 -13.28 8.66 21.28
C ASP A 63 -12.32 9.78 20.84
N ASN A 64 -12.47 10.93 21.48
CA ASN A 64 -11.81 12.19 21.13
C ASN A 64 -10.58 12.47 22.02
N SER A 65 -10.16 11.56 22.91
CA SER A 65 -8.94 11.78 23.69
C SER A 65 -7.69 11.54 22.84
N ALA A 66 -7.10 12.63 22.30
CA ALA A 66 -5.87 12.61 21.50
C ALA A 66 -4.66 11.99 22.22
N SER A 67 -4.69 11.90 23.56
CA SER A 67 -3.61 11.36 24.40
C SER A 67 -3.50 9.83 24.43
N ASP A 68 -4.51 9.10 23.96
CA ASP A 68 -4.56 7.61 24.02
C ASP A 68 -4.72 6.95 22.65
N ARG A 69 -4.42 7.68 21.57
CA ARG A 69 -4.46 7.12 20.20
C ARG A 69 -3.26 6.22 19.98
N GLN A 70 -3.47 4.91 20.02
CA GLN A 70 -2.58 4.00 19.29
C GLN A 70 -3.10 3.91 17.86
N GLU A 71 -2.32 4.45 16.93
CA GLU A 71 -2.69 4.50 15.51
C GLU A 71 -2.25 3.21 14.84
N ASN A 72 -3.18 2.51 14.19
CA ASN A 72 -2.85 1.38 13.32
C ASN A 72 -1.93 1.89 12.20
N THR A 73 -0.80 1.22 11.99
CA THR A 73 0.19 1.63 10.99
C THR A 73 0.25 0.63 9.85
N ILE A 74 0.33 1.16 8.63
CA ILE A 74 0.73 0.42 7.43
C ILE A 74 2.08 0.97 7.01
N THR A 75 3.06 0.10 6.90
CA THR A 75 4.43 0.45 6.52
C THR A 75 4.78 -0.29 5.24
N ILE A 76 5.37 0.44 4.29
CA ILE A 76 5.95 -0.14 3.09
C ILE A 76 7.47 -0.05 3.20
N SER A 77 8.13 -1.19 3.07
CA SER A 77 9.58 -1.26 2.96
C SER A 77 9.94 -1.59 1.52
N SER A 78 10.49 -0.61 0.80
CA SER A 78 11.12 -0.83 -0.50
C SER A 78 12.32 -1.77 -0.39
N ASP A 79 13.06 -1.69 0.71
CA ASP A 79 14.32 -2.41 0.90
C ASP A 79 14.10 -3.89 1.22
N ASN A 80 13.04 -4.19 1.98
CA ASN A 80 12.64 -5.56 2.31
C ASN A 80 11.53 -6.10 1.41
N TYR A 81 11.17 -5.36 0.36
CA TYR A 81 10.12 -5.68 -0.59
C TYR A 81 8.82 -6.10 0.09
N ASN A 82 8.37 -5.38 1.12
CA ASN A 82 7.22 -5.83 1.90
C ASN A 82 6.23 -4.71 2.23
N ILE A 83 5.00 -5.14 2.50
CA ILE A 83 3.98 -4.33 3.14
C ILE A 83 3.71 -4.99 4.48
N GLN A 84 3.88 -4.23 5.56
CA GLN A 84 3.59 -4.65 6.92
C GLN A 84 2.47 -3.80 7.49
N TRP A 85 1.58 -4.41 8.27
CA TRP A 85 0.60 -3.70 9.07
C TRP A 85 0.64 -4.18 10.50
N ILE A 86 0.56 -3.23 11.42
CA ILE A 86 0.51 -3.48 12.86
C ILE A 86 -0.82 -2.96 13.38
N TRP A 87 -1.56 -3.85 14.05
CA TRP A 87 -2.80 -3.55 14.71
C TRP A 87 -2.55 -3.26 16.17
N TYR A 88 -2.89 -2.05 16.58
CA TYR A 88 -3.00 -1.74 17.98
C TYR A 88 -4.44 -1.97 18.40
N HIS A 89 -4.65 -2.92 19.30
CA HIS A 89 -5.98 -3.14 19.88
C HIS A 89 -6.43 -1.84 20.57
N PRO A 90 -7.70 -1.43 20.44
CA PRO A 90 -8.26 -0.43 21.33
C PRO A 90 -8.09 -0.97 22.75
N ARG A 91 -7.70 -0.11 23.67
CA ARG A 91 -7.68 -0.52 25.08
C ARG A 91 -9.09 -1.03 25.43
N LEU A 92 -9.16 -2.14 26.17
CA LEU A 92 -10.41 -2.85 26.48
C LEU A 92 -11.50 -1.96 27.14
N ASP A 93 -11.12 -0.78 27.62
CA ASP A 93 -11.93 0.24 28.27
C ASP A 93 -12.28 1.45 27.36
N LYS A 94 -11.71 1.56 26.16
CA LYS A 94 -11.91 2.71 25.26
C LYS A 94 -12.32 2.26 23.86
N ARG A 95 -13.35 2.90 23.30
CA ARG A 95 -13.84 2.63 21.94
C ARG A 95 -12.87 3.24 20.94
N GLY A 96 -12.09 2.42 20.22
CA GLY A 96 -11.11 2.90 19.23
C GLY A 96 -11.56 2.71 17.78
N TYR A 97 -10.93 3.49 16.90
CA TYR A 97 -11.13 3.50 15.45
C TYR A 97 -10.61 2.21 14.79
N TYR A 98 -11.23 1.80 13.68
CA TYR A 98 -10.76 0.63 12.96
C TYR A 98 -10.73 0.71 11.43
N ARG A 99 -9.57 0.26 10.95
CA ARG A 99 -9.29 -0.53 9.74
C ARG A 99 -9.17 0.22 8.42
N ALA A 100 -7.97 0.14 7.84
CA ALA A 100 -7.87 -0.01 6.39
C ALA A 100 -8.47 -1.37 6.05
N ALA A 101 -9.68 -1.40 5.49
CA ALA A 101 -10.25 -2.66 5.03
C ALA A 101 -9.56 -3.16 3.76
N TRP A 102 -9.01 -2.25 2.96
CA TRP A 102 -8.37 -2.58 1.69
C TRP A 102 -7.10 -1.76 1.55
N VAL A 103 -6.01 -2.42 1.16
CA VAL A 103 -4.77 -1.77 0.73
C VAL A 103 -4.55 -2.12 -0.72
N ILE A 104 -4.62 -1.12 -1.60
CA ILE A 104 -4.24 -1.26 -3.00
C ILE A 104 -2.79 -0.78 -3.11
N TYR A 105 -1.93 -1.54 -3.76
CA TYR A 105 -0.52 -1.21 -3.86
C TYR A 105 0.03 -1.41 -5.27
N GLY A 106 1.11 -0.69 -5.55
CA GLY A 106 1.74 -0.73 -6.85
C GLY A 106 3.15 -0.16 -6.84
N VAL A 107 3.67 0.04 -8.05
CA VAL A 107 4.92 0.76 -8.29
C VAL A 107 4.68 1.88 -9.29
N TYR A 108 5.41 2.97 -9.13
CA TYR A 108 5.62 3.98 -10.17
C TYR A 108 6.77 3.56 -11.08
#